data_AF-A0A672UN42-F1
#
_entry.id   AF-A0A672UN42-F1
#
_cell.length_a   1.000
_cell.length_b   1.000
_cell.length_c   1.000
_cell.angle_alpha   90.00
_cell.angle_beta   90.00
_cell.angle_gamma   90.00
#
_symmetry.space_group_name_H-M   'P 1'
#
loop_
_entity.id
_entity.type
_entity.pdbx_description
1 polymer ?
#
loop_
_entity_poly.entity_id
_entity_poly.type
_entity_poly.pdbx_seq_one_letter_code
_entity_poly.pdbx_strand_id
1 'polypeptide(L)'
;MHCLSPKMVCETKIVAEDHESIPGSKKDTIIVSSSQMWPSLAGSPSSPPPTLSSPKEDPKRDNVYIREFHPSEQEVVRRIFYEGIMERIPNTAFRGLKQQPLTQLLYGLLAVICFVVTKSFLLTCCLPIFLMGMRYYFSRKVILHYLDCALHTDMSDIEQYYMKPPGSCFWVAVLDGNVVGIVAARGNEEDNTVELRRMSVDSNYRGKGIAKALGRKVLEFAMLNNYSSVVLGTTAVKMAAHKLYESLGFKHVGVVEHYALPGMTRSLLERMFFQLRYHRYRLQLREE
;
A
#
# COMPACT_ATOMS: atom_id res chain seq x y z
N MET A 1 -11.14 3.51 25.82
CA MET A 1 -10.21 2.46 25.37
C MET A 1 -9.06 3.16 24.65
N HIS A 2 -7.84 3.12 25.20
CA HIS A 2 -6.68 3.67 24.47
C HIS A 2 -6.32 2.69 23.34
N CYS A 3 -6.57 3.04 22.08
CA CYS A 3 -5.99 2.30 20.94
C CYS A 3 -4.48 2.57 20.91
N LEU A 4 -3.66 1.56 21.14
CA LEU A 4 -2.27 1.60 20.70
C LEU A 4 -2.23 1.52 19.17
N SER A 5 -1.28 2.21 18.54
CA SER A 5 -1.16 2.15 17.07
C SER A 5 -0.99 0.69 16.62
N PRO A 6 -1.78 0.23 15.64
CA PRO A 6 -1.68 -1.13 15.15
C PRO A 6 -0.28 -1.51 14.67
N LYS A 7 0.29 -2.59 15.20
CA LYS A 7 1.43 -3.26 14.53
C LYS A 7 0.95 -3.77 13.16
N MET A 8 1.61 -3.29 12.10
CA MET A 8 1.65 -3.71 10.69
C MET A 8 0.38 -4.13 9.94
N VAL A 9 0.08 -3.37 8.87
CA VAL A 9 -0.25 -3.95 7.55
C VAL A 9 0.34 -3.05 6.44
N CYS A 10 1.18 -3.61 5.58
CA CYS A 10 1.56 -3.06 4.28
C CYS A 10 0.54 -3.51 3.26
N GLU A 11 -0.11 -2.54 2.63
CA GLU A 11 -1.20 -2.83 1.73
C GLU A 11 -0.78 -2.46 0.32
N THR A 12 -0.82 -3.44 -0.57
CA THR A 12 -0.66 -3.09 -1.98
C THR A 12 -1.55 -3.96 -2.82
N LYS A 13 -2.55 -3.33 -3.43
CA LYS A 13 -3.26 -3.94 -4.53
C LYS A 13 -2.58 -3.48 -5.82
N ILE A 14 -1.93 -4.42 -6.49
CA ILE A 14 -1.48 -4.24 -7.88
C ILE A 14 -2.48 -4.96 -8.78
N VAL A 15 -2.84 -4.37 -9.91
CA VAL A 15 -3.48 -5.11 -10.99
C VAL A 15 -2.33 -5.73 -11.77
N ALA A 16 -2.26 -7.06 -11.80
CA ALA A 16 -1.24 -7.75 -12.58
C ALA A 16 -1.64 -7.67 -14.05
N GLU A 17 -1.05 -6.73 -14.77
CA GLU A 17 -0.95 -6.76 -16.23
C GLU A 17 0.54 -6.67 -16.56
N ASP A 18 1.01 -7.65 -17.32
CA ASP A 18 2.37 -7.69 -17.83
C ASP A 18 2.50 -6.63 -18.92
N HIS A 19 3.05 -5.47 -18.58
CA HIS A 19 3.56 -4.51 -19.56
C HIS A 19 5.03 -4.22 -19.29
N GLU A 20 5.85 -4.60 -20.27
CA GLU A 20 7.28 -4.33 -20.34
C GLU A 20 7.58 -2.84 -20.51
N SER A 21 8.70 -2.44 -19.92
CA SER A 21 9.61 -1.36 -20.32
C SER A 21 9.20 0.11 -20.14
N ILE A 22 9.94 0.80 -19.28
CA ILE A 22 10.33 2.21 -19.47
C ILE A 22 11.83 2.17 -19.83
N PRO A 23 12.27 2.76 -20.97
CA PRO A 23 13.67 2.71 -21.39
C PRO A 23 14.53 3.82 -20.76
N GLY A 24 15.76 3.44 -20.40
CA GLY A 24 16.99 4.19 -20.67
C GLY A 24 17.28 5.48 -19.89
N SER A 25 17.96 5.35 -18.74
CA SER A 25 18.89 6.38 -18.28
C SER A 25 20.29 6.04 -18.83
N LYS A 26 20.70 6.72 -19.90
CA LYS A 26 22.09 6.72 -20.34
C LYS A 26 22.91 7.57 -19.37
N LYS A 27 23.95 6.95 -18.83
CA LYS A 27 25.12 7.63 -18.25
C LYS A 27 25.75 8.47 -19.35
N ASP A 28 26.06 9.73 -19.07
CA ASP A 28 27.22 10.39 -19.66
C ASP A 28 27.94 11.20 -18.60
N THR A 29 29.22 10.87 -18.46
CA THR A 29 30.20 11.43 -17.55
C THR A 29 31.12 12.30 -18.38
N ILE A 30 31.23 13.58 -18.00
CA ILE A 30 32.39 14.48 -18.09
C ILE A 30 33.02 14.70 -19.48
N ILE A 31 33.10 15.96 -19.91
CA ILE A 31 34.34 16.65 -20.34
C ILE A 31 34.12 18.17 -20.25
N VAL A 32 35.02 18.82 -19.52
CA VAL A 32 35.27 20.27 -19.48
C VAL A 32 36.17 20.66 -20.65
N SER A 33 35.87 21.73 -21.41
CA SER A 33 36.89 22.64 -21.97
C SER A 33 36.30 23.91 -22.62
N SER A 34 36.54 25.04 -21.96
CA SER A 34 37.16 26.29 -22.45
C SER A 34 36.90 26.84 -23.88
N SER A 35 36.35 28.07 -23.88
CA SER A 35 36.88 29.29 -24.53
C SER A 35 37.13 29.32 -26.05
N GLN A 36 36.42 30.21 -26.76
CA GLN A 36 36.91 31.12 -27.82
C GLN A 36 35.73 32.01 -28.31
N MET A 37 35.73 33.31 -28.01
CA MET A 37 36.24 34.45 -28.81
C MET A 37 35.30 34.93 -29.94
N TRP A 38 34.90 36.21 -29.82
CA TRP A 38 34.13 37.05 -30.76
C TRP A 38 34.80 37.21 -32.14
N PRO A 39 34.04 37.67 -33.15
CA PRO A 39 34.13 39.10 -33.53
C PRO A 39 32.78 39.81 -33.73
N SER A 40 32.87 41.13 -33.77
CA SER A 40 31.82 42.15 -33.63
C SER A 40 31.14 42.61 -34.94
N LEU A 41 30.01 43.33 -34.75
CA LEU A 41 29.44 44.44 -35.55
C LEU A 41 28.70 44.14 -36.86
N ALA A 42 27.38 44.36 -36.89
CA ALA A 42 26.74 45.58 -37.44
C ALA A 42 25.23 45.38 -37.74
N GLY A 43 24.41 46.40 -37.43
CA GLY A 43 23.19 46.74 -38.20
C GLY A 43 21.84 46.25 -37.68
N SER A 44 21.12 47.11 -36.95
CA SER A 44 19.65 47.12 -36.85
C SER A 44 19.07 47.97 -38.01
N PRO A 45 17.84 47.71 -38.51
CA PRO A 45 16.69 48.36 -37.87
C PRO A 45 15.35 47.57 -37.87
N SER A 46 14.64 47.70 -36.73
CA SER A 46 13.18 47.79 -36.49
C SER A 46 12.14 47.04 -37.35
N SER A 47 11.35 46.17 -36.69
CA SER A 47 9.85 46.11 -36.67
C SER A 47 9.34 44.86 -35.89
N PRO A 48 8.03 44.74 -35.56
CA PRO A 48 7.29 45.22 -34.37
C PRO A 48 7.09 44.10 -33.28
N PRO A 49 6.38 44.32 -32.14
CA PRO A 49 6.51 43.48 -30.94
C PRO A 49 5.80 42.13 -31.06
N PRO A 50 6.21 41.11 -30.28
CA PRO A 50 5.63 39.78 -30.38
C PRO A 50 4.20 39.78 -29.85
N THR A 51 3.29 39.24 -30.66
CA THR A 51 1.98 38.77 -30.19
C THR A 51 2.17 37.85 -29.00
N LEU A 52 1.47 38.18 -27.92
CA LEU A 52 1.35 37.41 -26.69
C LEU A 52 0.79 36.01 -27.02
N SER A 53 1.65 35.07 -27.37
CA SER A 53 1.28 33.66 -27.40
C SER A 53 1.07 33.25 -25.95
N SER A 54 -0.15 32.85 -25.65
CA SER A 54 -0.59 32.10 -24.47
C SER A 54 0.49 31.17 -23.94
N PRO A 55 0.58 30.95 -22.60
CA PRO A 55 1.54 30.00 -22.07
C PRO A 55 1.31 28.67 -22.79
N LYS A 56 2.37 28.16 -23.44
CA LYS A 56 2.39 26.78 -23.91
C LYS A 56 2.04 25.93 -22.70
N GLU A 57 0.90 25.24 -22.76
CA GLU A 57 0.62 24.16 -21.83
C GLU A 57 1.87 23.27 -21.82
N ASP A 58 2.54 23.24 -20.67
CA ASP A 58 3.66 22.34 -20.46
C ASP A 58 3.16 20.91 -20.77
N PRO A 59 3.92 20.13 -21.56
CA PRO A 59 3.51 18.78 -21.88
C PRO A 59 3.38 18.03 -20.56
N LYS A 60 2.14 17.61 -20.27
CA LYS A 60 1.73 16.88 -19.07
C LYS A 60 2.75 15.78 -18.81
N ARG A 61 3.62 15.99 -17.82
CA ARG A 61 4.70 15.06 -17.51
C ARG A 61 4.06 13.86 -16.82
N ASP A 62 3.87 12.77 -17.55
CA ASP A 62 3.48 11.44 -17.06
C ASP A 62 4.52 10.80 -16.10
N ASN A 63 5.42 11.60 -15.54
CA ASN A 63 6.49 11.14 -14.67
C ASN A 63 6.01 11.14 -13.22
N VAL A 64 5.72 9.95 -12.71
CA VAL A 64 5.55 9.72 -11.28
C VAL A 64 6.86 10.06 -10.57
N TYR A 65 6.82 10.95 -9.58
CA TYR A 65 7.94 11.20 -8.68
C TYR A 65 7.55 10.96 -7.22
N ILE A 66 8.53 10.64 -6.40
CA ILE A 66 8.34 10.34 -4.97
C ILE A 66 9.03 11.43 -4.16
N ARG A 67 8.32 11.98 -3.19
CA ARG A 67 8.85 12.97 -2.25
C ARG A 67 8.30 12.73 -0.85
N GLU A 68 8.89 13.40 0.12
CA GLU A 68 8.40 13.39 1.49
C GLU A 68 7.01 14.03 1.59
N PHE A 69 6.27 13.58 2.58
CA PHE A 69 4.93 14.05 2.90
C PHE A 69 4.95 15.51 3.36
N HIS A 70 3.92 16.27 2.95
CA HIS A 70 3.69 17.62 3.43
C HIS A 70 2.37 17.69 4.22
N PRO A 71 2.31 18.36 5.39
CA PRO A 71 1.13 18.38 6.27
C PRO A 71 -0.17 18.86 5.59
N SER A 72 -0.07 19.76 4.60
CA SER A 72 -1.22 20.23 3.81
C SER A 72 -1.95 19.13 3.03
N GLU A 73 -1.32 17.97 2.84
CA GLU A 73 -1.83 16.86 2.04
C GLU A 73 -2.42 15.73 2.92
N GLN A 74 -2.50 15.96 4.24
CA GLN A 74 -2.94 14.95 5.21
C GLN A 74 -4.30 14.35 4.85
N GLU A 75 -5.26 15.16 4.42
CA GLU A 75 -6.60 14.68 4.05
C GLU A 75 -6.56 13.72 2.85
N VAL A 76 -5.77 14.05 1.83
CA VAL A 76 -5.62 13.21 0.63
C VAL A 76 -4.94 11.90 0.97
N VAL A 77 -3.87 11.94 1.77
CA VAL A 77 -3.17 10.74 2.26
C VAL A 77 -4.08 9.84 3.08
N ARG A 78 -4.85 10.42 4.01
CA ARG A 78 -5.83 9.67 4.82
C ARG A 78 -6.92 9.05 3.95
N ARG A 79 -7.38 9.75 2.91
CA ARG A 79 -8.36 9.21 1.96
C ARG A 79 -7.82 8.01 1.18
N ILE A 80 -6.62 8.11 0.61
CA ILE A 80 -5.98 7.00 -0.12
C ILE A 80 -5.80 5.78 0.79
N PHE A 81 -5.38 5.99 2.03
CA PHE A 81 -5.28 4.93 3.02
C PHE A 81 -6.64 4.31 3.34
N TYR A 82 -7.67 5.14 3.62
CA TYR A 82 -9.03 4.71 3.91
C TYR A 82 -9.62 3.85 2.80
N GLU A 83 -9.55 4.33 1.55
CA GLU A 83 -10.07 3.62 0.38
C GLU A 83 -9.32 2.30 0.15
N GLY A 84 -7.99 2.31 0.28
CA GLY A 84 -7.16 1.10 0.20
C GLY A 84 -7.60 0.01 1.16
N ILE A 85 -7.91 0.39 2.41
CA ILE A 85 -8.37 -0.51 3.46
C ILE A 85 -9.81 -0.97 3.21
N MET A 86 -10.70 -0.06 2.77
CA MET A 86 -12.12 -0.38 2.52
C MET A 86 -12.32 -1.40 1.40
N GLU A 87 -11.48 -1.36 0.36
CA GLU A 87 -11.48 -2.38 -0.68
C GLU A 87 -11.19 -3.80 -0.16
N ARG A 88 -10.65 -3.95 1.06
CA ARG A 88 -10.35 -5.24 1.66
C ARG A 88 -11.60 -5.98 2.12
N ILE A 89 -12.63 -5.29 2.61
CA ILE A 89 -13.83 -5.90 3.22
C ILE A 89 -14.44 -7.00 2.34
N PRO A 90 -14.84 -6.74 1.09
CA PRO A 90 -15.43 -7.79 0.26
C PRO A 90 -14.42 -8.90 -0.05
N ASN A 91 -13.15 -8.57 -0.24
CA ASN A 91 -12.13 -9.56 -0.56
C ASN A 91 -11.88 -10.53 0.61
N THR A 92 -11.81 -10.04 1.85
CA THR A 92 -11.65 -10.90 3.04
C THR A 92 -12.91 -11.74 3.29
N ALA A 93 -14.09 -11.16 3.11
CA ALA A 93 -15.35 -11.87 3.29
C ALA A 93 -15.49 -13.02 2.28
N PHE A 94 -15.37 -12.74 0.97
CA PHE A 94 -15.66 -13.71 -0.09
C PHE A 94 -14.44 -14.56 -0.47
N ARG A 95 -13.31 -13.93 -0.83
CA ARG A 95 -12.12 -14.68 -1.29
C ARG A 95 -11.40 -15.37 -0.14
N GLY A 96 -11.43 -14.79 1.06
CA GLY A 96 -10.88 -15.43 2.25
C GLY A 96 -11.56 -16.77 2.57
N LEU A 97 -12.86 -16.91 2.29
CA LEU A 97 -13.57 -18.18 2.49
C LEU A 97 -13.03 -19.29 1.58
N LYS A 98 -12.65 -18.96 0.34
CA LYS A 98 -12.09 -19.92 -0.62
C LYS A 98 -10.77 -20.53 -0.12
N GLN A 99 -10.03 -19.82 0.72
CA GLN A 99 -8.77 -20.29 1.29
C GLN A 99 -8.95 -21.11 2.59
N GLN A 100 -10.18 -21.28 3.07
CA GLN A 100 -10.50 -21.91 4.36
C GLN A 100 -11.39 -23.15 4.17
N PRO A 101 -10.81 -24.31 3.80
CA PRO A 101 -11.58 -25.52 3.51
C PRO A 101 -12.38 -26.02 4.72
N LEU A 102 -11.82 -25.88 5.94
CA LEU A 102 -12.50 -26.27 7.16
C LEU A 102 -13.78 -25.44 7.38
N THR A 103 -13.73 -24.13 7.17
CA THR A 103 -14.91 -23.26 7.28
C THR A 103 -15.96 -23.60 6.21
N GLN A 104 -15.53 -23.94 5.00
CA GLN A 104 -16.44 -24.39 3.93
C GLN A 104 -17.14 -25.71 4.30
N LEU A 105 -16.39 -26.68 4.84
CA LEU A 105 -16.94 -27.95 5.33
C LEU A 105 -17.95 -27.72 6.47
N LEU A 106 -17.62 -26.84 7.41
CA LEU A 106 -18.52 -26.48 8.51
C LEU A 106 -19.83 -25.87 7.99
N TYR A 107 -19.76 -24.93 7.05
CA TYR A 107 -20.96 -24.32 6.45
C TYR A 107 -21.79 -25.33 5.65
N GLY A 108 -21.13 -26.24 4.93
CA GLY A 108 -21.78 -27.34 4.23
C GLY A 108 -22.51 -28.28 5.19
N LEU A 109 -21.85 -28.67 6.28
CA LEU A 109 -22.43 -29.52 7.32
C LEU A 109 -23.64 -28.84 7.99
N LEU A 110 -23.54 -27.55 8.31
CA LEU A 110 -24.65 -26.74 8.83
C LEU A 110 -25.85 -26.73 7.88
N ALA A 111 -25.61 -26.62 6.56
CA ALA A 111 -26.66 -26.68 5.55
C ALA A 111 -27.31 -28.08 5.47
N VAL A 112 -26.51 -29.15 5.50
CA VAL A 112 -27.03 -30.53 5.49
C VAL A 112 -27.88 -30.80 6.75
N ILE A 113 -27.40 -30.43 7.93
CA ILE A 113 -28.14 -30.58 9.19
C ILE A 113 -29.44 -29.78 9.13
N CYS A 114 -29.41 -28.53 8.66
CA CYS A 114 -30.59 -27.70 8.49
C CYS A 114 -31.64 -28.37 7.59
N PHE A 115 -31.23 -28.96 6.47
CA PHE A 115 -32.12 -29.69 5.57
C PHE A 115 -32.72 -30.95 6.22
N VAL A 116 -31.90 -31.74 6.93
CA VAL A 116 -32.34 -32.99 7.56
C VAL A 116 -33.38 -32.71 8.65
N VAL A 117 -33.17 -31.67 9.47
CA VAL A 117 -34.05 -31.32 10.61
C VAL A 117 -35.33 -30.65 10.14
N THR A 118 -35.24 -29.69 9.21
CA THR A 118 -36.39 -28.87 8.83
C THR A 118 -37.16 -29.40 7.64
N LYS A 119 -36.54 -30.29 6.84
CA LYS A 119 -37.06 -30.81 5.56
C LYS A 119 -37.48 -29.71 4.57
N SER A 120 -36.99 -28.48 4.78
CA SER A 120 -37.36 -27.30 4.00
C SER A 120 -36.23 -26.86 3.09
N PHE A 121 -36.49 -26.84 1.79
CA PHE A 121 -35.53 -26.36 0.80
C PHE A 121 -35.28 -24.85 0.93
N LEU A 122 -36.34 -24.07 1.19
CA LEU A 122 -36.24 -22.62 1.34
C LEU A 122 -35.27 -22.24 2.46
N LEU A 123 -35.43 -22.83 3.65
CA LEU A 123 -34.58 -22.52 4.79
C LEU A 123 -33.11 -22.93 4.53
N THR A 124 -32.92 -24.06 3.86
CA THR A 124 -31.60 -24.57 3.48
C THR A 124 -30.91 -23.62 2.48
N CYS A 125 -31.63 -23.04 1.53
CA CYS A 125 -31.09 -22.05 0.60
C CYS A 125 -30.81 -20.69 1.26
N CYS A 126 -31.60 -20.28 2.25
CA CYS A 126 -31.39 -19.03 2.99
C CYS A 126 -30.16 -19.09 3.91
N LEU A 127 -29.81 -20.27 4.43
CA LEU A 127 -28.72 -20.40 5.41
C LEU A 127 -27.34 -20.00 4.86
N PRO A 128 -26.87 -20.45 3.68
CA PRO A 128 -25.61 -19.97 3.10
C PRO A 128 -25.57 -18.45 2.88
N ILE A 129 -26.70 -17.86 2.47
CA ILE A 129 -26.83 -16.41 2.30
C ILE A 129 -26.65 -15.71 3.65
N PHE A 130 -27.32 -16.21 4.68
CA PHE A 130 -27.19 -15.70 6.04
C PHE A 130 -25.75 -15.83 6.57
N LEU A 131 -25.13 -17.00 6.43
CA LEU A 131 -23.74 -17.23 6.87
C LEU A 131 -22.76 -16.31 6.13
N MET A 132 -22.96 -16.09 4.83
CA MET A 132 -22.17 -15.14 4.06
C MET A 132 -22.41 -13.69 4.50
N GLY A 133 -23.64 -13.32 4.82
CA GLY A 133 -24.01 -12.03 5.38
C GLY A 133 -23.33 -11.77 6.74
N MET A 134 -23.35 -12.77 7.64
CA MET A 134 -22.63 -12.70 8.92
C MET A 134 -21.12 -12.57 8.72
N ARG A 135 -20.55 -13.35 7.79
CA ARG A 135 -19.12 -13.27 7.43
C ARG A 135 -18.74 -11.87 6.93
N TYR A 136 -19.57 -11.29 6.06
CA TYR A 136 -19.37 -9.92 5.57
C TYR A 136 -19.51 -8.89 6.70
N TYR A 137 -20.51 -9.02 7.57
CA TYR A 137 -20.74 -8.13 8.71
C TYR A 137 -19.54 -8.12 9.66
N PHE A 138 -19.05 -9.29 10.10
CA PHE A 138 -17.89 -9.37 10.99
C PHE A 138 -16.61 -8.87 10.31
N SER A 139 -16.42 -9.17 9.02
CA SER A 139 -15.30 -8.62 8.24
C SER A 139 -15.32 -7.09 8.22
N ARG A 140 -16.48 -6.50 7.92
CA ARG A 140 -16.68 -5.05 7.93
C ARG A 140 -16.44 -4.46 9.31
N LYS A 141 -17.01 -5.05 10.36
CA LYS A 141 -16.86 -4.60 11.75
C LYS A 141 -15.38 -4.53 12.17
N VAL A 142 -14.63 -5.62 11.98
CA VAL A 142 -13.21 -5.68 12.40
C VAL A 142 -12.34 -4.74 11.56
N ILE A 143 -12.56 -4.67 10.25
CA ILE A 143 -11.78 -3.79 9.36
C ILE A 143 -12.05 -2.32 9.67
N LEU A 144 -13.31 -1.94 9.91
CA LEU A 144 -13.66 -0.56 10.28
C LEU A 144 -13.05 -0.16 11.61
N HIS A 145 -13.07 -1.05 12.61
CA HIS A 145 -12.43 -0.75 13.89
C HIS A 145 -10.90 -0.62 13.76
N TYR A 146 -10.26 -1.49 12.98
CA TYR A 146 -8.84 -1.36 12.68
C TYR A 146 -8.52 -0.02 12.02
N LEU A 147 -9.35 0.37 11.04
CA LEU A 147 -9.21 1.62 10.31
C LEU A 147 -9.40 2.83 11.23
N ASP A 148 -10.40 2.77 12.12
CA ASP A 148 -10.67 3.80 13.11
C ASP A 148 -9.48 3.98 14.06
N CYS A 149 -8.94 2.90 14.64
CA CYS A 149 -7.72 2.99 15.46
C CYS A 149 -6.56 3.59 14.64
N ALA A 150 -6.28 3.09 13.43
CA ALA A 150 -5.17 3.60 12.60
C ALA A 150 -5.30 5.10 12.27
N LEU A 151 -6.52 5.55 11.95
CA LEU A 151 -6.84 6.94 11.65
C LEU A 151 -6.76 7.86 12.87
N HIS A 152 -6.96 7.35 14.07
CA HIS A 152 -6.83 8.10 15.32
C HIS A 152 -5.43 7.98 15.94
N THR A 153 -4.59 7.03 15.51
CA THR A 153 -3.25 6.82 16.06
C THR A 153 -2.14 7.42 15.20
N ASP A 154 -1.70 6.72 14.15
CA ASP A 154 -0.48 7.06 13.42
C ASP A 154 -0.77 7.90 12.17
N MET A 155 -2.02 7.91 11.72
CA MET A 155 -2.47 8.72 10.60
C MET A 155 -3.17 10.02 11.06
N SER A 156 -3.41 10.22 12.36
CA SER A 156 -3.99 11.46 12.91
C SER A 156 -2.99 12.61 12.91
N ASP A 157 -1.73 12.30 13.21
CA ASP A 157 -0.59 13.21 13.08
C ASP A 157 0.59 12.44 12.48
N ILE A 158 0.66 12.46 11.14
CA ILE A 158 1.68 11.74 10.36
C ILE A 158 3.06 12.33 10.63
N GLU A 159 3.16 13.64 10.82
CA GLU A 159 4.42 14.33 11.04
C GLU A 159 5.05 13.91 12.36
N GLN A 160 4.27 13.97 13.44
CA GLN A 160 4.72 13.54 14.76
C GLN A 160 5.07 12.05 14.81
N TYR A 161 4.35 11.20 14.07
CA TYR A 161 4.52 9.75 14.16
C TYR A 161 5.59 9.18 13.23
N TYR A 162 5.74 9.72 12.01
CA TYR A 162 6.59 9.16 10.97
C TYR A 162 7.70 10.10 10.48
N MET A 163 7.66 11.40 10.78
CA MET A 163 8.67 12.35 10.31
C MET A 163 9.65 12.77 11.40
N LYS A 164 9.16 12.95 12.64
CA LYS A 164 10.02 13.38 13.77
C LYS A 164 10.92 12.28 14.34
N PRO A 165 10.47 11.02 14.50
CA PRO A 165 11.33 9.99 15.08
C PRO A 165 12.51 9.65 14.17
N PRO A 166 13.72 9.42 14.73
CA PRO A 166 14.88 9.04 13.93
C PRO A 166 14.62 7.71 13.22
N GLY A 167 15.16 7.57 12.00
CA GLY A 167 15.01 6.34 11.24
C GLY A 167 13.59 6.08 10.71
N SER A 168 12.69 7.06 10.78
CA SER A 168 11.35 6.97 10.20
C SER A 168 11.13 8.02 9.11
N CYS A 169 10.31 7.67 8.13
CA CYS A 169 9.92 8.61 7.08
C CYS A 169 8.58 8.18 6.44
N PHE A 170 7.95 9.10 5.71
CA PHE A 170 6.67 8.96 5.05
C PHE A 170 6.76 9.67 3.71
N TRP A 171 6.50 8.93 2.63
CA TRP A 171 6.56 9.45 1.27
C TRP A 171 5.22 9.37 0.59
N VAL A 172 5.04 10.30 -0.34
CA VAL A 172 3.93 10.35 -1.27
C VAL A 172 4.45 10.20 -2.69
N ALA A 173 3.73 9.43 -3.51
CA ALA A 173 3.91 9.41 -4.96
C ALA A 173 2.99 10.46 -5.58
N VAL A 174 3.56 11.33 -6.40
CA VAL A 174 2.84 12.40 -7.10
C VAL A 174 2.86 12.14 -8.59
N LEU A 175 1.70 12.25 -9.23
CA LEU A 175 1.51 12.17 -10.68
C LEU A 175 0.54 13.27 -11.11
N ASP A 176 0.89 14.03 -12.16
CA ASP A 176 0.10 15.17 -12.63
C ASP A 176 -0.26 16.17 -11.52
N GLY A 177 0.65 16.40 -10.58
CA GLY A 177 0.45 17.27 -9.42
C GLY A 177 -0.45 16.70 -8.32
N ASN A 178 -0.99 15.49 -8.48
CA ASN A 178 -1.86 14.84 -7.50
C ASN A 178 -1.09 13.77 -6.71
N VAL A 179 -1.32 13.71 -5.40
CA VAL A 179 -0.88 12.58 -4.58
C VAL A 179 -1.71 11.35 -4.96
N VAL A 180 -1.04 10.30 -5.42
CA VAL A 180 -1.66 9.07 -5.95
C VAL A 180 -1.23 7.80 -5.21
N GLY A 181 -0.28 7.91 -4.29
CA GLY A 181 0.16 6.78 -3.49
C GLY A 181 0.96 7.23 -2.28
N ILE A 182 1.06 6.35 -1.30
CA ILE A 182 1.66 6.61 0.01
C ILE A 182 2.47 5.40 0.47
N VAL A 183 3.51 5.63 1.26
CA VAL A 183 4.25 4.60 1.99
C VAL A 183 4.93 5.22 3.20
N ALA A 184 5.00 4.47 4.29
CA ALA A 184 5.76 4.83 5.48
C ALA A 184 6.91 3.83 5.70
N ALA A 185 7.99 4.30 6.31
CA ALA A 185 9.07 3.51 6.86
C ALA A 185 9.24 3.85 8.33
N ARG A 186 9.50 2.84 9.14
CA ARG A 186 9.85 3.03 10.55
C ARG A 186 11.01 2.13 10.94
N GLY A 187 12.12 2.75 11.31
CA GLY A 187 13.28 2.08 11.86
C GLY A 187 12.98 1.45 13.23
N ASN A 188 13.55 0.28 13.46
CA ASN A 188 13.74 -0.33 14.76
C ASN A 188 15.26 -0.47 14.99
N GLU A 189 15.80 0.33 15.91
CA GLU A 189 17.23 0.35 16.23
C GLU A 189 17.68 -0.94 16.91
N GLU A 190 16.84 -1.54 17.77
CA GLU A 190 17.16 -2.77 18.50
C GLU A 190 17.43 -3.95 17.56
N ASP A 191 16.60 -4.08 16.53
CA ASP A 191 16.72 -5.15 15.52
C ASP A 191 17.56 -4.73 14.31
N ASN A 192 18.03 -3.48 14.27
CA ASN A 192 18.63 -2.83 13.10
C ASN A 192 17.85 -3.08 11.79
N THR A 193 16.53 -2.87 11.84
CA THR A 193 15.63 -3.12 10.70
C THR A 193 14.75 -1.91 10.38
N VAL A 194 14.35 -1.78 9.12
CA VAL A 194 13.28 -0.86 8.72
C VAL A 194 12.01 -1.63 8.46
N GLU A 195 10.93 -1.18 9.04
CA GLU A 195 9.61 -1.71 8.78
C GLU A 195 8.90 -0.84 7.74
N LEU A 196 8.60 -1.43 6.57
CA LEU A 196 7.71 -0.80 5.60
C LEU A 196 6.29 -0.81 6.21
N ARG A 197 5.55 0.29 6.09
CA ARG A 197 4.18 0.44 6.63
C ARG A 197 3.32 1.25 5.67
N ARG A 198 1.99 1.16 5.84
CA ARG A 198 1.01 2.06 5.22
C ARG A 198 1.15 2.26 3.71
N MET A 199 1.73 1.31 2.99
CA MET A 199 1.74 1.39 1.53
C MET A 199 0.28 1.39 1.06
N SER A 200 -0.05 2.24 0.08
CA SER A 200 -1.34 2.24 -0.63
C SER A 200 -1.21 3.08 -1.90
N VAL A 201 -1.92 2.69 -2.95
CA VAL A 201 -1.98 3.44 -4.23
C VAL A 201 -3.44 3.61 -4.59
N ASP A 202 -3.81 4.82 -4.99
CA ASP A 202 -5.13 5.20 -5.48
C ASP A 202 -5.55 4.24 -6.61
N SER A 203 -6.80 3.79 -6.55
CA SER A 203 -7.32 2.78 -7.46
C SER A 203 -7.23 3.15 -8.94
N ASN A 204 -7.31 4.43 -9.26
CA ASN A 204 -7.28 4.96 -10.63
C ASN A 204 -5.87 5.01 -11.23
N TYR A 205 -4.83 4.83 -10.41
CA TYR A 205 -3.43 4.98 -10.80
C TYR A 205 -2.61 3.69 -10.65
N ARG A 206 -3.27 2.57 -10.36
CA ARG A 206 -2.64 1.23 -10.27
C ARG A 206 -2.23 0.74 -11.66
N GLY A 207 -1.37 -0.29 -11.70
CA GLY A 207 -0.80 -0.82 -12.94
C GLY A 207 0.37 0.00 -13.50
N LYS A 208 0.59 1.23 -13.01
CA LYS A 208 1.66 2.13 -13.47
C LYS A 208 3.00 1.98 -12.73
N GLY A 209 3.23 0.87 -12.02
CA GLY A 209 4.48 0.65 -11.27
C GLY A 209 4.69 1.52 -10.01
N ILE A 210 3.72 2.35 -9.62
CA ILE A 210 3.82 3.31 -8.49
C ILE A 210 4.23 2.64 -7.17
N ALA A 211 3.57 1.53 -6.82
CA ALA A 211 3.88 0.84 -5.57
C ALA A 211 5.29 0.23 -5.56
N LYS A 212 5.80 -0.18 -6.72
CA LYS A 212 7.18 -0.67 -6.87
C LYS A 212 8.17 0.48 -6.66
N ALA A 213 7.87 1.66 -7.20
CA ALA A 213 8.67 2.86 -6.96
C ALA A 213 8.67 3.26 -5.48
N LEU A 214 7.50 3.26 -4.82
CA LEU A 214 7.37 3.53 -3.38
C LEU A 214 8.17 2.52 -2.54
N GLY A 215 8.06 1.22 -2.86
CA GLY A 215 8.84 0.19 -2.19
C GLY A 215 10.34 0.38 -2.34
N ARG A 216 10.83 0.70 -3.55
CA ARG A 216 12.25 1.01 -3.78
C ARG A 216 12.71 2.23 -2.98
N LYS A 217 11.88 3.27 -2.80
CA LYS A 217 12.24 4.42 -1.98
C LYS A 217 12.51 4.03 -0.52
N VAL A 218 11.71 3.11 0.03
CA VAL A 218 11.93 2.56 1.38
C VAL A 218 13.24 1.77 1.44
N LEU A 219 13.56 0.97 0.41
CA LEU A 219 14.81 0.23 0.35
C LEU A 219 16.03 1.17 0.30
N GLU A 220 15.97 2.20 -0.54
CA GLU A 220 17.00 3.24 -0.66
C GLU A 220 17.21 3.94 0.70
N PHE A 221 16.12 4.35 1.35
CA PHE A 221 16.17 4.92 2.69
C PHE A 221 16.86 3.99 3.70
N ALA A 222 16.50 2.71 3.71
CA ALA A 222 17.11 1.74 4.62
C ALA A 222 18.61 1.56 4.36
N MET A 223 19.03 1.54 3.09
CA MET A 223 20.44 1.45 2.72
C MET A 223 21.24 2.69 3.15
N LEU A 224 20.71 3.89 2.88
CA LEU A 224 21.35 5.17 3.23
C LEU A 224 21.49 5.36 4.74
N ASN A 225 20.54 4.85 5.52
CA ASN A 225 20.55 4.90 6.98
C ASN A 225 21.24 3.68 7.64
N ASN A 226 21.99 2.88 6.88
CA ASN A 226 22.78 1.74 7.37
C ASN A 226 22.00 0.61 8.06
N TYR A 227 20.71 0.43 7.72
CA TYR A 227 19.93 -0.69 8.24
C TYR A 227 20.33 -2.02 7.61
N SER A 228 20.28 -3.10 8.40
CA SER A 228 20.67 -4.45 7.95
C SER A 228 19.63 -5.12 7.06
N SER A 229 18.35 -4.79 7.28
CA SER A 229 17.24 -5.43 6.58
C SER A 229 15.96 -4.60 6.59
N VAL A 230 15.08 -4.89 5.65
CA VAL A 230 13.72 -4.33 5.58
C VAL A 230 12.72 -5.45 5.80
N VAL A 231 11.76 -5.21 6.68
CA VAL A 231 10.67 -6.14 6.99
C VAL A 231 9.32 -5.53 6.64
N LEU A 232 8.38 -6.40 6.27
CA LEU A 232 7.00 -5.99 6.04
C LEU A 232 6.03 -7.10 6.42
N GLY A 233 4.82 -6.69 6.78
CA GLY A 233 3.72 -7.57 7.13
C GLY A 233 2.51 -7.29 6.27
N THR A 234 1.90 -8.31 5.66
CA THR A 234 0.70 -8.12 4.87
C THR A 234 -0.39 -9.12 5.23
N THR A 235 -1.62 -8.64 5.30
CA THR A 235 -2.84 -9.48 5.41
C THR A 235 -3.53 -9.62 4.04
N ALA A 236 -2.85 -9.20 2.96
CA ALA A 236 -3.41 -9.21 1.63
C ALA A 236 -3.77 -10.64 1.21
N VAL A 237 -5.05 -10.88 0.99
CA VAL A 237 -5.55 -12.11 0.34
C VAL A 237 -5.17 -12.13 -1.15
N LYS A 238 -4.65 -11.00 -1.69
CA LYS A 238 -4.39 -10.80 -3.12
C LYS A 238 -2.94 -11.16 -3.47
N MET A 239 -2.80 -12.07 -4.44
CA MET A 239 -1.52 -12.46 -5.06
C MET A 239 -0.68 -11.28 -5.55
N ALA A 240 -1.31 -10.16 -5.92
CA ALA A 240 -0.64 -8.98 -6.40
C ALA A 240 0.32 -8.33 -5.39
N ALA A 241 -0.03 -8.30 -4.10
CA ALA A 241 0.84 -7.78 -3.05
C ALA A 241 2.07 -8.67 -2.88
N HIS A 242 1.87 -9.99 -2.86
CA HIS A 242 2.94 -10.96 -2.75
C HIS A 242 3.91 -10.86 -3.92
N LYS A 243 3.40 -10.84 -5.17
CA LYS A 243 4.22 -10.65 -6.38
C LYS A 243 5.01 -9.35 -6.36
N LEU A 244 4.43 -8.25 -5.85
CA LEU A 244 5.15 -7.00 -5.70
C LEU A 244 6.36 -7.15 -4.79
N TYR A 245 6.14 -7.68 -3.58
CA TYR A 245 7.19 -7.78 -2.57
C TYR A 245 8.29 -8.74 -3.05
N GLU A 246 7.92 -9.86 -3.67
CA GLU A 246 8.87 -10.77 -4.32
C GLU A 246 9.66 -10.06 -5.44
N SER A 247 9.00 -9.25 -6.28
CA SER A 247 9.67 -8.47 -7.33
C SER A 247 10.59 -7.36 -6.81
N LEU A 248 10.45 -6.97 -5.54
CA LEU A 248 11.33 -6.06 -4.82
C LEU A 248 12.46 -6.82 -4.09
N GLY A 249 12.50 -8.16 -4.19
CA GLY A 249 13.51 -9.03 -3.60
C GLY A 249 13.15 -9.58 -2.21
N PHE A 250 11.99 -9.21 -1.65
CA PHE A 250 11.60 -9.70 -0.33
C PHE A 250 11.37 -11.22 -0.36
N LYS A 251 11.88 -11.91 0.66
CA LYS A 251 11.64 -13.33 0.89
C LYS A 251 10.52 -13.50 1.92
N HIS A 252 9.62 -14.43 1.65
CA HIS A 252 8.57 -14.79 2.60
C HIS A 252 9.16 -15.61 3.75
N VAL A 253 9.07 -15.08 4.98
CA VAL A 253 9.73 -15.68 6.16
C VAL A 253 8.76 -16.43 7.08
N GLY A 254 7.44 -16.28 6.88
CA GLY A 254 6.47 -17.05 7.66
C GLY A 254 5.04 -16.52 7.57
N VAL A 255 4.11 -17.36 8.04
CA VAL A 255 2.68 -17.03 8.15
C VAL A 255 2.24 -17.18 9.59
N VAL A 256 1.56 -16.17 10.10
CA VAL A 256 0.83 -16.27 11.36
C VAL A 256 -0.64 -16.48 11.03
N GLU A 257 -1.13 -17.68 11.34
CA GLU A 257 -2.55 -18.02 11.25
C GLU A 257 -3.31 -17.32 12.39
N HIS A 258 -4.57 -16.97 12.15
CA HIS A 258 -5.44 -16.32 13.16
C HIS A 258 -4.88 -15.01 13.73
N TYR A 259 -4.25 -14.19 12.88
CA TYR A 259 -3.70 -12.92 13.31
C TYR A 259 -4.81 -11.99 13.83
N ALA A 260 -4.67 -11.53 15.08
CA ALA A 260 -5.61 -10.63 15.72
C ALA A 260 -5.27 -9.18 15.35
N LEU A 261 -6.15 -8.52 14.59
CA LEU A 261 -6.06 -7.08 14.40
C LEU A 261 -6.45 -6.33 15.68
N PRO A 262 -5.86 -5.16 15.93
CA PRO A 262 -6.33 -4.24 16.96
C PRO A 262 -7.82 -3.96 16.78
N GLY A 263 -8.57 -4.08 17.88
CA GLY A 263 -10.03 -3.99 17.88
C GLY A 263 -10.79 -5.29 17.90
N MET A 264 -10.12 -6.43 17.69
CA MET A 264 -10.77 -7.72 17.79
C MET A 264 -11.06 -8.05 19.26
N THR A 265 -12.31 -8.38 19.57
CA THR A 265 -12.73 -8.82 20.92
C THR A 265 -12.36 -10.28 21.20
N ARG A 266 -11.81 -10.97 20.20
CA ARG A 266 -11.47 -12.41 20.19
C ARG A 266 -12.66 -13.32 20.52
N SER A 267 -13.88 -12.81 20.40
CA SER A 267 -15.10 -13.59 20.61
C SER A 267 -15.17 -14.78 19.64
N LEU A 268 -15.84 -15.86 20.06
CA LEU A 268 -15.96 -17.08 19.24
C LEU A 268 -16.60 -16.80 17.88
N LEU A 269 -17.58 -15.90 17.82
CA LEU A 269 -18.23 -15.47 16.57
C LEU A 269 -17.26 -14.75 15.64
N GLU A 270 -16.47 -13.81 16.16
CA GLU A 270 -15.45 -13.12 15.36
C GLU A 270 -14.41 -14.11 14.83
N ARG A 271 -13.97 -15.08 15.62
CA ARG A 271 -13.03 -16.13 15.18
C ARG A 271 -13.61 -17.08 14.12
N MET A 272 -14.92 -17.31 14.16
CA MET A 272 -15.62 -18.20 13.23
C MET A 272 -15.89 -17.52 11.89
N PHE A 273 -16.24 -16.25 11.91
CA PHE A 273 -16.64 -15.47 10.73
C PHE A 273 -15.53 -14.56 10.18
N PHE A 274 -14.44 -14.37 10.92
CA PHE A 274 -13.33 -13.56 10.48
C PHE A 274 -11.99 -14.19 10.86
N GLN A 275 -11.22 -14.52 9.84
CA GLN A 275 -9.91 -15.12 9.98
C GLN A 275 -8.98 -14.48 8.98
N LEU A 276 -7.82 -14.01 9.46
CA LEU A 276 -6.77 -13.43 8.64
C LEU A 276 -5.50 -14.27 8.77
N ARG A 277 -4.84 -14.42 7.63
CA ARG A 277 -3.47 -14.93 7.53
C ARG A 277 -2.56 -13.73 7.41
N TYR A 278 -1.57 -13.65 8.28
CA TYR A 278 -0.58 -12.58 8.25
C TYR A 278 0.73 -13.12 7.69
N HIS A 279 1.14 -12.61 6.55
CA HIS A 279 2.36 -12.99 5.87
C HIS A 279 3.46 -12.02 6.23
N ARG A 280 4.59 -12.54 6.70
CA ARG A 280 5.77 -11.75 7.02
C ARG A 280 6.82 -11.94 5.93
N TYR A 281 7.41 -10.83 5.53
CA TYR A 281 8.45 -10.75 4.52
C TYR A 281 9.68 -10.04 5.08
N ARG A 282 10.86 -10.46 4.63
CA ARG A 282 12.16 -9.84 4.97
C ARG A 282 13.03 -9.76 3.73
N LEU A 283 13.70 -8.63 3.56
CA LEU A 283 14.76 -8.41 2.59
C LEU A 283 16.03 -8.07 3.40
N GLN A 284 17.07 -8.88 3.25
CA GLN A 284 18.38 -8.57 3.82
C GLN A 284 19.12 -7.61 2.87
N LEU A 285 19.68 -6.52 3.39
CA LEU A 285 20.40 -5.52 2.59
C LEU A 285 21.93 -5.72 2.64
N ARG A 286 22.43 -6.39 3.68
CA ARG A 286 23.84 -6.79 3.83
C ARG A 286 23.92 -8.27 4.13
N GLU A 287 24.80 -8.98 3.43
CA GLU A 287 25.21 -10.33 3.83
C GLU A 287 26.03 -10.22 5.13
N GLU A 288 25.75 -11.11 6.08
CA GLU A 288 26.51 -11.24 7.34
C GLU A 288 27.91 -11.80 7.08
#